data_AF-A0AA39RPN4-F1
#
_entry.id   AF-A0AA39RPN4-F1
#
_cell.length_a   1.000
_cell.length_b   1.000
_cell.length_c   1.000
_cell.angle_alpha   90.00
_cell.angle_beta   90.00
_cell.angle_gamma   90.00
#
_symmetry.space_group_name_H-M   'P 1'
#
loop_
_entity.id
_entity.type
_entity.pdbx_description
1 polymer ?
#
loop_
_entity_poly.entity_id
_entity_poly.type
_entity_poly.pdbx_seq_one_letter_code
_entity_poly.pdbx_strand_id
1 'polypeptide(L)'
;MVAGSGDSEFSLNVEILGIALVHPYFWGSDPIGSESLNPGSALAGRLWPFICPSNPDNDDPRLNPMVAGGPSLVGLGCKRALVCVAENDLLKDRGLLQCIK
;
A
#
# COMPACT_ATOMS: atom_id res chain seq x y z
N MET A 1 -3.29 -6.88 -1.26
CA MET A 1 -4.17 -7.69 -2.14
C MET A 1 -3.70 -9.12 -2.04
N VAL A 2 -4.56 -10.04 -1.61
CA VAL A 2 -4.22 -11.47 -1.51
C VAL A 2 -4.36 -12.06 -2.92
N ALA A 3 -3.25 -12.43 -3.55
CA ALA A 3 -3.28 -13.43 -4.60
C ALA A 3 -3.53 -14.77 -3.90
N GLY A 4 -4.79 -15.21 -3.89
CA GLY A 4 -5.21 -16.40 -3.16
C GLY A 4 -4.64 -17.67 -3.77
N SER A 5 -4.06 -18.53 -2.93
CA SER A 5 -3.98 -19.96 -3.19
C SER A 5 -5.27 -20.61 -2.66
N GLY A 6 -6.21 -20.88 -3.55
CA GLY A 6 -7.46 -21.57 -3.26
C GLY A 6 -8.21 -21.84 -4.55
N ASP A 7 -8.46 -23.12 -4.83
CA ASP A 7 -8.96 -23.65 -6.10
C ASP A 7 -10.21 -22.92 -6.62
N SER A 8 -10.14 -22.42 -7.86
CA SER A 8 -11.31 -22.05 -8.66
C SER A 8 -11.04 -22.34 -10.13
N GLU A 9 -11.94 -23.11 -10.73
CA GLU A 9 -11.89 -23.76 -12.05
C GLU A 9 -12.08 -22.79 -13.24
N PHE A 10 -11.57 -21.56 -13.12
CA PHE A 10 -11.46 -20.59 -14.21
C PHE A 10 -10.22 -19.72 -13.98
N SER A 11 -9.05 -20.35 -13.97
CA SER A 11 -7.79 -19.63 -14.12
C SER A 11 -7.68 -19.11 -15.54
N LEU A 12 -8.33 -17.98 -15.79
CA LEU A 12 -7.91 -17.08 -16.87
C LEU A 12 -6.47 -16.69 -16.53
N ASN A 13 -5.51 -17.37 -17.15
CA ASN A 13 -4.09 -17.12 -16.98
C ASN A 13 -3.74 -15.79 -17.66
N VAL A 14 -4.19 -14.70 -17.03
CA VAL A 14 -4.01 -13.34 -17.51
C VAL A 14 -2.74 -12.80 -16.88
N GLU A 15 -1.72 -12.60 -17.71
CA GLU A 15 -0.47 -12.01 -17.28
C GLU A 15 -0.61 -10.49 -17.13
N ILE A 16 -0.24 -9.96 -15.96
CA ILE A 16 -0.19 -8.52 -15.72
C ILE A 16 1.15 -7.98 -16.23
N LEU A 17 1.13 -7.29 -17.37
CA LEU A 17 2.34 -6.72 -17.98
C LEU A 17 2.97 -5.59 -17.16
N GLY A 18 2.18 -4.92 -16.33
CA GLY A 18 2.68 -3.93 -15.38
C GLY A 18 1.57 -3.22 -14.62
N ILE A 19 1.97 -2.48 -13.59
CA ILE A 19 1.10 -1.67 -12.74
C ILE A 19 1.63 -0.23 -12.69
N ALA A 20 0.72 0.74 -12.63
CA ALA A 20 1.03 2.13 -12.30
C ALA A 20 0.33 2.50 -11.00
N LEU A 21 1.11 2.88 -9.99
CA LEU A 21 0.65 3.35 -8.70
C LEU A 21 0.86 4.86 -8.64
N VAL A 22 -0.20 5.63 -8.81
CA VAL A 22 -0.15 7.09 -8.84
C VAL A 22 -0.61 7.63 -7.49
N HIS A 23 0.31 8.17 -6.71
CA HIS A 23 0.09 8.68 -5.35
C HIS A 23 -0.62 7.63 -4.47
N PRO A 24 -0.07 6.40 -4.40
CA PRO A 24 -0.76 5.30 -3.74
C PRO A 24 -0.92 5.59 -2.25
N TYR A 25 -2.14 5.34 -1.75
CA TYR A 25 -2.46 5.54 -0.35
C TYR A 25 -1.90 4.40 0.51
N PHE A 26 -0.70 4.60 1.02
CA PHE A 26 -0.10 3.73 2.02
C PHE A 26 -0.10 4.43 3.37
N TRP A 27 -0.39 3.66 4.41
CA TRP A 27 -0.44 4.17 5.77
C TRP A 27 0.05 3.11 6.75
N GLY A 28 0.33 3.51 7.97
CA GLY A 28 0.79 2.64 9.07
C GLY A 28 0.68 3.38 10.38
N SER A 29 0.76 2.67 11.50
CA SER A 29 0.62 3.28 12.82
C SER A 29 1.81 4.20 13.16
N ASP A 30 3.02 3.80 12.77
CA ASP A 30 4.24 4.58 13.01
C ASP A 30 4.42 5.66 11.93
N PRO A 31 4.60 6.94 12.30
CA PRO A 31 4.79 8.02 11.34
C PRO A 31 6.16 7.92 10.65
N ILE A 32 6.20 8.31 9.38
CA ILE A 32 7.42 8.28 8.56
C ILE A 32 7.76 9.68 8.07
N GLY A 33 9.04 10.06 8.17
CA GLY A 33 9.54 11.33 7.65
C GLY A 33 8.80 12.53 8.22
N SER A 34 8.17 13.30 7.34
CA SER A 34 7.47 14.56 7.63
C SER A 34 6.00 14.40 8.04
N GLU A 35 5.46 13.17 8.06
CA GLU A 35 4.05 12.91 8.38
C GLU A 35 3.63 13.47 9.75
N SER A 36 4.48 13.34 10.76
CA SER A 36 4.17 13.81 12.12
C SER A 36 3.96 15.33 12.21
N LEU A 37 4.46 16.08 11.23
CA LEU A 37 4.34 17.54 11.15
C LEU A 37 3.13 18.00 10.35
N ASN A 38 2.48 17.09 9.61
CA ASN A 38 1.38 17.43 8.72
C ASN A 38 0.03 17.33 9.46
N PRO A 39 -0.80 18.39 9.44
CA PRO A 39 -2.10 18.38 10.12
C PRO A 39 -3.08 17.32 9.57
N GLY A 40 -2.88 16.85 8.33
CA GLY A 40 -3.69 15.82 7.69
C GLY A 40 -3.49 14.41 8.27
N SER A 41 -2.42 14.16 9.02
CA SER A 41 -2.06 12.82 9.50
C SER A 41 -3.10 12.22 10.46
N ALA A 42 -3.75 13.06 11.27
CA ALA A 42 -4.84 12.61 12.15
C ALA A 42 -6.07 12.13 11.37
N LEU A 43 -6.37 12.76 10.23
CA LEU A 43 -7.45 12.32 9.35
C LEU A 43 -7.04 11.06 8.59
N ALA A 44 -5.80 11.01 8.11
CA ALA A 44 -5.27 9.86 7.37
C ALA A 44 -5.33 8.56 8.20
N GLY A 45 -4.95 8.61 9.48
CA GLY A 45 -5.02 7.46 10.39
C GLY A 45 -6.44 6.99 10.77
N ARG A 46 -7.49 7.75 10.41
CA ARG A 46 -8.88 7.35 10.62
C ARG A 46 -9.50 6.71 9.38
N LEU A 47 -8.88 6.85 8.21
CA LEU A 47 -9.46 6.40 6.96
C LEU A 47 -9.59 4.87 6.91
N TRP A 48 -8.58 4.13 7.34
CA TRP A 48 -8.62 2.67 7.29
C TRP A 48 -9.61 2.04 8.29
N PRO A 49 -9.66 2.44 9.57
CA PRO A 49 -10.72 2.00 10.49
C PRO A 49 -12.14 2.25 9.95
N PHE A 50 -12.32 3.32 9.17
CA PHE A 50 -13.59 3.63 8.52
C PHE A 50 -13.86 2.71 7.31
N ILE A 51 -12.87 2.45 6.45
CA ILE A 51 -13.01 1.60 5.26
C ILE A 51 -13.12 0.11 5.62
N CYS A 52 -12.34 -0.36 6.60
CA CYS A 52 -12.27 -1.77 7.01
C CYS A 52 -12.60 -1.93 8.51
N PRO A 53 -13.86 -1.70 8.93
CA PRO A 53 -14.22 -1.72 10.35
C PRO A 53 -14.05 -3.10 11.00
N SER A 54 -14.06 -4.18 10.22
CA SER A 54 -13.80 -5.55 10.70
C SER A 54 -12.32 -5.83 10.98
N ASN A 55 -11.41 -5.05 10.41
CA ASN A 55 -9.98 -5.08 10.74
C ASN A 55 -9.42 -3.65 10.77
N PRO A 56 -9.67 -2.90 11.86
CA PRO A 56 -9.38 -1.47 11.93
C PRO A 56 -7.90 -1.16 12.18
N ASP A 57 -7.03 -2.17 12.16
CA ASP A 57 -5.60 -2.00 12.36
C ASP A 57 -4.96 -1.24 11.19
N ASN A 58 -4.32 -0.11 11.48
CA ASN A 58 -3.62 0.69 10.48
C ASN A 58 -2.36 -0.02 9.96
N ASP A 59 -1.91 -1.11 10.58
CA ASP A 59 -0.82 -1.95 10.08
C ASP A 59 -1.31 -3.20 9.33
N ASP A 60 -2.59 -3.24 8.93
CA ASP A 60 -3.11 -4.27 8.02
C ASP A 60 -2.22 -4.34 6.76
N PRO A 61 -1.71 -5.52 6.36
CA PRO A 61 -0.81 -5.66 5.21
C PRO A 61 -1.36 -5.17 3.87
N ARG A 62 -2.68 -4.96 3.75
CA ARG A 62 -3.32 -4.36 2.57
C ARG A 62 -3.13 -2.85 2.51
N LEU A 63 -2.95 -2.20 3.65
CA LEU A 63 -2.70 -0.77 3.81
C LEU A 63 -1.21 -0.47 4.01
N ASN A 64 -0.56 -1.24 4.87
CA ASN A 64 0.84 -1.10 5.24
C ASN A 64 1.66 -2.29 4.66
N PRO A 65 2.09 -2.24 3.39
CA PRO A 65 2.93 -3.31 2.84
C PRO A 65 4.33 -3.34 3.48
N MET A 66 4.68 -2.35 4.30
CA MET A 66 5.98 -2.23 4.96
C MET A 66 6.00 -2.83 6.38
N VAL A 67 4.86 -3.30 6.88
CA VAL A 67 4.78 -4.01 8.16
C VAL A 67 5.67 -5.25 8.14
N ALA A 68 6.22 -5.64 9.30
CA ALA A 68 7.02 -6.86 9.40
C ALA A 68 6.19 -8.08 8.94
N GLY A 69 6.73 -8.85 7.98
CA GLY A 69 6.01 -9.96 7.35
C GLY A 69 4.98 -9.54 6.29
N GLY A 70 4.91 -8.25 5.95
CA GLY A 70 4.08 -7.72 4.88
C GLY A 70 4.52 -8.22 3.49
N PRO A 71 3.61 -8.22 2.50
CA PRO A 71 3.91 -8.65 1.15
C PRO A 71 4.90 -7.70 0.48
N SER A 72 6.01 -8.23 -0.03
CA SER A 72 6.93 -7.46 -0.88
C SER A 72 6.24 -7.06 -2.19
N LEU A 73 6.57 -5.87 -2.70
CA LEU A 73 6.13 -5.43 -4.03
C LEU A 73 6.68 -6.34 -5.16
N VAL A 74 7.74 -7.09 -4.91
CA VAL A 74 8.23 -8.15 -5.82
C VAL A 74 7.16 -9.23 -6.05
N GLY A 75 6.23 -9.40 -5.11
CA GLY A 75 5.14 -10.38 -5.17
C GLY A 75 3.88 -9.92 -5.92
N LEU A 76 3.86 -8.73 -6.54
CA LEU A 76 2.65 -8.17 -7.19
C LEU A 76 2.16 -8.93 -8.43
N GLY A 77 2.86 -9.98 -8.87
CA GLY A 77 2.48 -10.77 -10.04
C GLY A 77 2.54 -9.99 -11.36
N CYS A 78 3.17 -8.81 -11.37
CA CYS A 78 3.33 -7.97 -12.55
C CYS A 78 4.80 -7.91 -13.00
N LYS A 79 5.03 -7.81 -14.31
CA LYS A 79 6.40 -7.71 -14.86
C LYS A 79 7.12 -6.41 -14.49
N ARG A 80 6.38 -5.31 -14.32
CA ARG A 80 6.93 -3.95 -14.11
C ARG A 80 6.00 -3.14 -13.24
N ALA A 81 6.57 -2.28 -12.40
CA ALA A 81 5.82 -1.30 -11.62
C ALA A 81 6.34 0.11 -11.90
N LEU A 82 5.42 1.07 -12.06
CA LEU A 82 5.68 2.49 -12.04
C LEU A 82 5.02 3.07 -10.79
N VAL A 83 5.79 3.81 -9.98
CA VAL A 83 5.27 4.49 -8.79
C VAL A 83 5.50 5.98 -8.96
N CYS A 84 4.43 6.77 -8.89
CA CYS A 84 4.49 8.23 -8.98
C CYS A 84 4.18 8.83 -7.61
N VAL A 85 5.09 9.65 -7.09
CA VAL A 85 4.96 10.31 -5.79
C VAL A 85 5.00 11.81 -6.01
N ALA A 86 3.98 12.54 -5.56
CA ALA A 86 3.94 13.99 -5.67
C ALA A 86 4.75 14.61 -4.52
N GLU A 87 5.47 15.70 -4.82
CA GLU A 87 6.32 16.36 -3.83
C GLU A 87 5.54 16.92 -2.64
N ASN A 88 4.31 17.35 -2.87
CA ASN A 88 3.43 17.97 -1.88
C ASN A 88 2.40 17.00 -1.29
N ASP A 89 2.57 15.69 -1.52
CA ASP A 89 1.70 14.66 -0.95
C ASP A 89 2.08 14.40 0.51
N LEU A 90 1.08 14.32 1.40
CA LEU A 90 1.24 13.88 2.78
C LEU A 90 1.94 12.51 2.87
N LEU A 91 1.68 11.64 1.90
CA LEU A 91 2.14 10.26 1.86
C LEU A 91 3.48 10.10 1.13
N LYS A 92 4.13 11.21 0.78
CA LYS A 92 5.36 11.21 -0.03
C LYS A 92 6.44 10.31 0.55
N ASP A 93 6.71 10.42 1.85
CA ASP A 93 7.81 9.70 2.47
C ASP A 93 7.55 8.18 2.46
N ARG A 94 6.30 7.75 2.64
CA ARG A 94 5.87 6.34 2.43
C ARG A 94 6.00 5.89 0.99
N GLY A 95 5.51 6.70 0.05
CA GLY A 95 5.60 6.39 -1.37
C GLY A 95 7.05 6.21 -1.83
N LEU A 96 7.95 7.08 -1.38
CA LEU A 96 9.37 7.01 -1.69
C LEU A 96 10.04 5.77 -1.08
N LEU A 97 9.72 5.41 0.16
CA LEU A 97 10.25 4.20 0.80
C LEU A 97 9.94 2.92 0.02
N GLN A 98 8.85 2.91 -0.73
CA GLN A 98 8.45 1.78 -1.57
C GLN A 98 9.12 1.76 -2.94
N CYS A 99 9.50 2.92 -3.48
CA CYS A 99 10.24 2.96 -4.74
C CYS A 99 11.66 2.37 -4.64
N ILE A 100 12.22 2.30 -3.42
CA ILE A 100 13.60 1.87 -3.15
C ILE A 100 13.72 0.44 -2.62
N LYS A 101 12.62 -0.30 -2.48
CA LYS A 101 12.62 -1.71 -2.06
C LYS A 101 12.03 -2.62 -3.14
#